data_AF-A0A0B7NV22-F1
#
_entry.id   AF-A0A0B7NV22-F1
#
_cell.length_a   1.000
_cell.length_b   1.000
_cell.length_c   1.000
_cell.angle_alpha   90.00
_cell.angle_beta   90.00
_cell.angle_gamma   90.00
#
_symmetry.space_group_name_H-M   'P 1'
#
loop_
_entity.id
_entity.type
_entity.pdbx_description
1 polymer ?
#
loop_
_entity_poly.entity_id
_entity_poly.type
_entity_poly.pdbx_seq_one_letter_code
_entity_poly.pdbx_strand_id
1 'polypeptide(L)'
;MSKRANETQDLVSENKRSRSSTVKEGHVPDCTDELCKGCDVVEVEISFVRKDADGKPIDTEPSAQELLSMAIDEASNDKNNDSDEENNGIARRLFDMAIEKYQKDEPENRVGYATCLIELGKAIRVEESISEGLEVLRGELKTKKDDKDILLKTAGAAIALAASIRKKHKAYMEEVEAELGDPDDEIDDDALEELEKKYELSKEEIKLYKEAIECFNEAFADVQHIDETFLKEAQTVMHEMRGYGQLFEVESHKDHSDAVLNAVIAVIQKLPDYENNDELLLLWASSLLHQEKFLPYEQKPAYLKKADELLIKSNKLYLAKNGKENPWVWELYAMLRINQSMFAQDEEAVELYDDAILSFKKASALSPDNTRLAHMVIHLQNMQKEMEEYEEDLEENVGIHEE
;
A
#
# COMPACT_ATOMS: atom_id res chain seq x y z
N MET A 1 11.35 43.12 1.38
CA MET A 1 11.21 42.62 -0.01
C MET A 1 12.37 41.69 -0.30
N SER A 2 12.13 40.39 -0.32
CA SER A 2 12.96 39.43 -1.04
C SER A 2 12.06 38.22 -1.33
N LYS A 3 11.60 38.15 -2.58
CA LYS A 3 10.89 37.00 -3.14
C LYS A 3 11.99 36.00 -3.52
N ARG A 4 12.06 34.85 -2.85
CA ARG A 4 12.68 33.66 -3.46
C ARG A 4 11.53 32.81 -3.96
N ALA A 5 11.39 32.82 -5.29
CA ALA A 5 10.48 31.95 -6.00
C ALA A 5 11.00 30.51 -5.90
N ASN A 6 10.07 29.60 -5.64
CA ASN A 6 10.17 28.20 -6.04
C ASN A 6 10.41 28.16 -7.55
N GLU A 7 11.63 27.84 -7.97
CA GLU A 7 11.89 27.21 -9.25
C GLU A 7 12.44 25.83 -8.94
N THR A 8 11.55 24.85 -8.87
CA THR A 8 11.89 23.44 -9.05
C THR A 8 12.43 23.28 -10.47
N GLN A 9 13.75 23.34 -10.62
CA GLN A 9 14.43 22.88 -11.82
C GLN A 9 14.65 21.37 -11.68
N ASP A 10 14.14 20.61 -12.64
CA ASP A 10 14.22 19.15 -12.67
C ASP A 10 15.68 18.67 -12.61
N LEU A 11 16.00 17.96 -11.52
CA LEU A 11 17.19 17.13 -11.43
C LEU A 11 16.98 15.91 -12.30
N VAL A 12 17.86 15.69 -13.27
CA VAL A 12 17.82 14.52 -14.16
C VAL A 12 19.03 13.65 -13.82
N SER A 13 18.79 12.40 -13.42
CA SER A 13 19.84 11.39 -13.31
C SER A 13 20.28 10.99 -14.72
N GLU A 14 21.57 11.17 -15.04
CA GLU A 14 22.14 10.70 -16.30
C GLU A 14 22.82 9.34 -16.10
N ASN A 15 22.27 8.30 -16.74
CA ASN A 15 22.83 6.96 -16.76
C ASN A 15 24.09 6.88 -17.63
N LYS A 16 25.26 6.69 -17.02
CA LYS A 16 26.46 6.24 -17.74
C LYS A 16 26.81 4.81 -17.34
N ARG A 17 26.32 3.84 -18.13
CA ARG A 17 26.86 2.47 -18.12
C ARG A 17 28.23 2.48 -18.81
N SER A 18 29.30 2.57 -18.03
CA SER A 18 30.68 2.50 -18.53
C SER A 18 31.01 1.05 -18.92
N ARG A 19 30.72 0.65 -20.16
CA ARG A 19 31.26 -0.59 -20.74
C ARG A 19 32.74 -0.39 -21.04
N SER A 20 33.60 -0.75 -20.09
CA SER A 20 35.02 -0.96 -20.35
C SER A 20 35.18 -2.22 -21.20
N SER A 21 35.42 -2.05 -22.50
CA SER A 21 35.63 -3.13 -23.45
C SER A 21 37.07 -3.64 -23.37
N THR A 22 37.43 -4.37 -22.33
CA THR A 22 38.51 -5.38 -22.36
C THR A 22 38.54 -6.12 -21.02
N VAL A 23 38.56 -7.46 -21.10
CA VAL A 23 38.66 -8.48 -20.03
C VAL A 23 37.33 -9.23 -19.80
N LYS A 24 37.49 -10.54 -19.63
CA LYS A 24 36.50 -11.63 -19.74
C LYS A 24 35.24 -11.41 -18.88
N GLU A 25 34.15 -11.95 -19.40
CA GLU A 25 32.79 -11.96 -18.88
C GLU A 25 32.69 -12.16 -17.35
N GLY A 26 32.05 -11.20 -16.66
CA GLY A 26 31.10 -11.42 -15.57
C GLY A 26 31.57 -12.03 -14.24
N HIS A 27 32.86 -12.21 -13.99
CA HIS A 27 33.33 -12.84 -12.76
C HIS A 27 34.42 -12.05 -12.03
N VAL A 28 34.36 -12.04 -10.70
CA VAL A 28 35.52 -11.72 -9.88
C VAL A 28 36.68 -12.68 -10.21
N PRO A 29 37.95 -12.23 -10.20
CA PRO A 29 39.10 -13.01 -10.69
C PRO A 29 39.29 -14.40 -10.05
N ASP A 30 38.70 -14.63 -8.88
CA ASP A 30 38.81 -15.86 -8.09
C ASP A 30 37.55 -16.76 -8.18
N CYS A 31 36.59 -16.45 -9.05
CA CYS A 31 35.45 -17.34 -9.28
C CYS A 31 35.91 -18.62 -9.98
N THR A 32 35.71 -19.76 -9.32
CA THR A 32 36.08 -21.10 -9.83
C THR A 32 34.86 -21.96 -10.20
N ASP A 33 33.66 -21.40 -10.08
CA ASP A 33 32.41 -22.10 -10.40
C ASP A 33 32.03 -21.89 -11.86
N GLU A 34 32.11 -22.97 -12.65
CA GLU A 34 31.79 -22.99 -14.08
C GLU A 34 30.29 -22.79 -14.39
N LEU A 35 29.42 -22.87 -13.37
CA LEU A 35 27.97 -22.61 -13.50
C LEU A 35 27.55 -21.23 -13.02
N CYS A 36 28.48 -20.41 -12.52
CA CYS A 36 28.20 -19.06 -12.10
C CYS A 36 27.76 -18.23 -13.32
N LYS A 37 26.60 -17.58 -13.27
CA LYS A 37 26.05 -16.75 -14.38
C LYS A 37 26.39 -15.27 -14.28
N GLY A 38 27.22 -14.89 -13.30
CA GLY A 38 27.63 -13.52 -13.04
C GLY A 38 27.78 -13.30 -11.53
N CYS A 39 29.01 -13.26 -11.02
CA CYS A 39 29.30 -12.89 -9.63
C CYS A 39 29.96 -11.52 -9.51
N ASP A 40 30.06 -10.80 -10.62
CA ASP A 40 30.49 -9.42 -10.65
C ASP A 40 29.34 -8.54 -10.14
N VAL A 41 29.39 -8.19 -8.85
CA VAL A 41 28.54 -7.15 -8.28
C VAL A 41 29.01 -5.84 -8.90
N VAL A 42 28.40 -5.44 -10.02
CA VAL A 42 28.70 -4.16 -10.66
C VAL A 42 28.29 -3.07 -9.69
N GLU A 43 29.26 -2.35 -9.11
CA GLU A 43 28.98 -1.17 -8.28
C GLU A 43 28.18 -0.15 -9.11
N VAL A 44 26.96 0.15 -8.66
CA VAL A 44 26.13 1.19 -9.26
C VAL A 44 26.73 2.55 -8.88
N GLU A 45 27.45 3.17 -9.83
CA GLU A 45 27.97 4.52 -9.69
C GLU A 45 26.90 5.53 -10.13
N ILE A 46 26.42 6.35 -9.19
CA ILE A 46 25.41 7.40 -9.45
C ILE A 46 26.11 8.77 -9.42
N SER A 47 26.02 9.51 -10.53
CA SER A 47 26.53 10.88 -10.64
C SER A 47 25.38 11.87 -10.77
N PHE A 48 25.42 12.95 -9.98
CA PHE A 48 24.39 14.00 -9.99
C PHE A 48 24.88 15.24 -10.73
N VAL A 49 24.10 15.70 -11.72
CA VAL A 49 24.46 16.84 -12.55
C VAL A 49 23.35 17.89 -12.47
N ARG A 50 23.67 19.11 -12.02
CA ARG A 50 22.79 20.29 -12.13
C ARG A 50 23.23 21.15 -13.30
N LYS A 51 22.30 21.87 -13.93
CA LYS A 51 22.66 22.90 -14.92
C LYS A 51 22.77 24.26 -14.24
N ASP A 52 23.83 25.01 -14.54
CA ASP A 52 23.98 26.39 -14.08
C ASP A 52 23.11 27.36 -14.88
N ALA A 53 23.15 28.65 -14.52
CA ALA A 53 22.41 29.71 -15.21
C ALA A 53 22.77 29.86 -16.70
N ASP A 54 23.92 29.30 -17.12
CA ASP A 54 24.41 29.29 -18.50
C ASP A 54 24.18 27.93 -19.19
N GLY A 55 23.47 27.00 -18.54
CA GLY A 55 23.12 25.68 -19.06
C GLY A 55 24.24 24.64 -19.01
N LYS A 56 25.34 24.91 -18.31
CA LYS A 56 26.47 23.97 -18.17
C LYS A 56 26.26 23.00 -17.00
N PRO A 57 26.67 21.73 -17.15
CA PRO A 57 26.64 20.77 -16.07
C PRO A 57 27.63 21.17 -14.95
N ILE A 58 27.13 21.30 -13.73
CA ILE A 58 27.88 21.41 -12.49
C ILE A 58 27.60 20.14 -11.68
N ASP A 59 28.66 19.47 -11.24
CA ASP A 59 28.55 18.41 -10.25
C ASP A 59 28.09 19.02 -8.92
N THR A 60 26.94 18.56 -8.43
CA THR A 60 26.40 19.00 -7.14
C THR A 60 26.05 17.79 -6.31
N GLU A 61 26.54 17.74 -5.08
CA GLU A 61 26.08 16.76 -4.11
C GLU A 61 24.67 17.11 -3.64
N PRO A 62 23.70 16.20 -3.78
CA PRO A 62 22.36 16.41 -3.24
C PRO A 62 22.35 16.35 -1.71
N SER A 63 21.36 16.96 -1.08
CA SER A 63 21.12 16.80 0.37
C SER A 63 20.61 15.39 0.70
N ALA A 64 20.63 15.01 1.97
CA ALA A 64 20.09 13.71 2.41
C ALA A 64 18.60 13.57 2.06
N GLN A 65 17.83 14.65 2.19
CA GLN A 65 16.40 14.67 1.86
C GLN A 65 16.16 14.59 0.34
N GLU A 66 17.01 15.21 -0.48
CA GLU A 66 16.94 15.10 -1.94
C GLU A 66 17.22 13.65 -2.38
N LEU A 67 18.23 13.00 -1.79
CA LEU A 67 18.54 11.58 -2.04
C LEU A 67 17.39 10.66 -1.65
N LEU A 68 16.78 10.88 -0.49
CA LEU A 68 15.60 10.13 -0.04
C LEU A 68 14.43 10.27 -1.02
N SER A 69 14.14 11.49 -1.46
CA SER A 69 13.03 11.74 -2.39
C SER A 69 13.26 11.01 -3.73
N MET A 70 14.48 11.08 -4.26
CA MET A 70 14.86 10.35 -5.48
C MET A 70 14.77 8.82 -5.30
N ALA A 71 15.15 8.30 -4.13
CA ALA A 71 15.07 6.87 -3.83
C ALA A 71 13.62 6.36 -3.83
N ILE A 72 12.70 7.13 -3.23
CA ILE A 72 11.26 6.82 -3.20
C ILE A 72 10.68 6.84 -4.61
N ASP A 73 11.00 7.88 -5.40
CA ASP A 73 10.52 7.99 -6.77
C ASP A 73 10.99 6.81 -7.62
N GLU A 74 12.28 6.45 -7.54
CA GLU A 74 12.84 5.31 -8.26
C GLU A 74 12.17 3.99 -7.84
N ALA A 75 12.02 3.75 -6.54
CA ALA A 75 11.34 2.55 -6.02
C ALA A 75 9.87 2.47 -6.47
N SER A 76 9.19 3.60 -6.61
CA SER A 76 7.78 3.66 -7.03
C SER A 76 7.56 3.46 -8.53
N ASN A 77 8.60 3.68 -9.34
CA ASN A 77 8.56 3.55 -10.80
C ASN A 77 8.86 2.12 -11.30
N ASP A 78 9.36 1.24 -10.43
CA ASP A 78 9.58 -0.18 -10.73
C ASP A 78 8.26 -0.99 -10.71
N LYS A 79 7.30 -0.58 -11.55
CA LYS A 79 5.96 -1.17 -11.64
C LYS A 79 5.91 -2.49 -12.44
N ASN A 80 7.06 -3.01 -12.87
CA ASN A 80 7.17 -4.20 -13.72
C ASN A 80 8.15 -5.22 -13.14
N ASN A 81 7.81 -5.89 -12.04
CA ASN A 81 7.99 -7.35 -11.84
C ASN A 81 7.95 -7.72 -10.35
N ASP A 82 7.02 -8.60 -10.00
CA ASP A 82 6.95 -9.31 -8.73
C ASP A 82 8.08 -10.37 -8.55
N SER A 83 9.25 -10.23 -9.21
CA SER A 83 10.27 -11.29 -9.19
C SER A 83 11.75 -10.88 -9.23
N ASP A 84 12.11 -9.61 -9.46
CA ASP A 84 13.52 -9.29 -9.73
C ASP A 84 14.13 -8.44 -8.59
N GLU A 85 14.72 -9.10 -7.59
CA GLU A 85 15.58 -8.45 -6.57
C GLU A 85 16.72 -7.61 -7.19
N GLU A 86 17.05 -7.84 -8.47
CA GLU A 86 18.13 -7.17 -9.21
C GLU A 86 17.76 -5.76 -9.73
N ASN A 87 16.48 -5.41 -9.90
CA ASN A 87 16.09 -4.09 -10.46
C ASN A 87 16.07 -2.95 -9.42
N ASN A 88 16.04 -3.26 -8.12
CA ASN A 88 16.08 -2.26 -7.05
C ASN A 88 17.48 -1.68 -6.74
N GLY A 89 18.50 -2.01 -7.55
CA GLY A 89 19.89 -1.61 -7.29
C GLY A 89 20.08 -0.08 -7.20
N ILE A 90 19.36 0.70 -8.01
CA ILE A 90 19.46 2.17 -8.01
C ILE A 90 18.78 2.75 -6.77
N ALA A 91 17.51 2.37 -6.51
CA ALA A 91 16.76 2.86 -5.35
C ALA A 91 17.50 2.53 -4.05
N ARG A 92 17.98 1.29 -3.90
CA ARG A 92 18.79 0.86 -2.75
C ARG A 92 20.05 1.71 -2.60
N ARG A 93 20.78 1.97 -3.69
CA ARG A 93 21.98 2.79 -3.64
C ARG A 93 21.67 4.24 -3.25
N LEU A 94 20.57 4.82 -3.72
CA LEU A 94 20.13 6.16 -3.33
C LEU A 94 19.78 6.22 -1.84
N PHE A 95 19.10 5.20 -1.29
CA PHE A 95 18.87 5.09 0.15
C PHE A 95 20.17 4.98 0.94
N ASP A 96 21.13 4.14 0.51
CA ASP A 96 22.43 4.01 1.18
C ASP A 96 23.16 5.37 1.24
N MET A 97 23.14 6.13 0.14
CA MET A 97 23.71 7.48 0.09
C MET A 97 22.99 8.46 1.01
N ALA A 98 21.65 8.40 1.09
CA ALA A 98 20.86 9.24 1.98
C ALA A 98 21.16 8.93 3.46
N ILE A 99 21.22 7.64 3.81
CA ILE A 99 21.59 7.14 5.15
C ILE A 99 22.99 7.63 5.53
N GLU A 100 23.96 7.50 4.62
CA GLU A 100 25.33 7.96 4.86
C GLU A 100 25.39 9.47 5.14
N LYS A 101 24.64 10.29 4.36
CA LYS A 101 24.55 11.73 4.61
C LYS A 101 23.89 12.04 5.95
N TYR A 102 22.79 11.38 6.30
CA TYR A 102 22.17 11.58 7.61
C TYR A 102 23.08 11.19 8.79
N GLN A 103 23.95 10.19 8.62
CA GLN A 103 24.87 9.76 9.67
C GLN A 103 26.13 10.63 9.78
N LYS A 104 26.69 11.09 8.65
CA LYS A 104 27.98 11.79 8.61
C LYS A 104 27.85 13.30 8.52
N ASP A 105 26.94 13.78 7.68
CA ASP A 105 26.83 15.19 7.33
C ASP A 105 25.73 15.90 8.14
N GLU A 106 24.65 15.19 8.49
CA GLU A 106 23.48 15.73 9.20
C GLU A 106 23.08 14.91 10.47
N PRO A 107 24.01 14.56 11.38
CA PRO A 107 23.76 13.64 12.51
C PRO A 107 22.70 14.13 13.51
N GLU A 108 22.44 15.44 13.56
CA GLU A 108 21.37 16.03 14.36
C GLU A 108 19.97 15.77 13.80
N ASN A 109 19.85 15.44 12.51
CA ASN A 109 18.58 15.20 11.84
C ASN A 109 18.12 13.75 12.01
N ARG A 110 17.92 13.34 13.28
CA ARG A 110 17.54 11.97 13.63
C ARG A 110 16.17 11.56 13.09
N VAL A 111 15.25 12.51 12.93
CA VAL A 111 13.92 12.25 12.34
C VAL A 111 14.05 11.96 10.83
N GLY A 112 14.89 12.72 10.11
CA GLY A 112 15.21 12.45 8.70
C GLY A 112 15.88 11.08 8.51
N TYR A 113 16.86 10.75 9.36
CA TYR A 113 17.50 9.44 9.39
C TYR A 113 16.48 8.29 9.58
N ALA A 114 15.61 8.42 10.59
CA ALA A 114 14.59 7.42 10.87
C ALA A 114 13.61 7.25 9.69
N THR A 115 13.16 8.36 9.11
CA THR A 115 12.27 8.35 7.94
C THR A 115 12.93 7.61 6.78
N CYS A 116 14.22 7.86 6.54
CA CYS A 116 14.98 7.17 5.48
C CYS A 116 15.04 5.65 5.69
N LEU A 117 15.27 5.19 6.92
CA LEU A 117 15.29 3.76 7.26
C LEU A 117 13.92 3.10 7.05
N ILE A 118 12.85 3.81 7.44
CA ILE A 118 11.47 3.32 7.30
C ILE A 118 11.10 3.19 5.82
N GLU A 119 11.38 4.22 5.01
CA GLU A 119 11.06 4.20 3.58
C GLU A 119 11.89 3.16 2.81
N LEU A 120 13.17 2.98 3.17
CA LEU A 120 13.99 1.88 2.68
C LEU A 120 13.31 0.54 3.00
N GLY A 121 12.96 0.31 4.27
CA GLY A 121 12.35 -0.93 4.72
C GLY A 121 11.03 -1.23 4.03
N LYS A 122 10.21 -0.22 3.74
CA LYS A 122 8.97 -0.34 2.94
C LYS A 122 9.25 -0.69 1.48
N ALA A 123 10.20 0.02 0.85
CA ALA A 123 10.49 -0.12 -0.58
C ALA A 123 11.11 -1.48 -0.93
N ILE A 124 12.08 -1.94 -0.13
CA ILE A 124 12.82 -3.18 -0.40
C ILE A 124 12.46 -4.32 0.58
N ARG A 125 11.38 -4.17 1.34
CA ARG A 125 10.82 -5.19 2.26
C ARG A 125 11.81 -5.70 3.33
N VAL A 126 12.51 -4.78 3.98
CA VAL A 126 13.48 -5.08 5.06
C VAL A 126 12.90 -4.65 6.42
N GLU A 127 12.47 -5.63 7.21
CA GLU A 127 11.82 -5.42 8.52
C GLU A 127 12.75 -4.73 9.53
N GLU A 128 14.03 -5.10 9.52
CA GLU A 128 15.04 -4.56 10.43
C GLU A 128 15.22 -3.05 10.25
N SER A 129 15.15 -2.55 9.01
CA SER A 129 15.24 -1.12 8.72
C SER A 129 14.04 -0.35 9.27
N ILE A 130 12.82 -0.87 9.12
CA ILE A 130 11.62 -0.25 9.70
C ILE A 130 11.72 -0.25 11.23
N SER A 131 12.16 -1.37 11.81
CA SER A 131 12.33 -1.53 13.27
C SER A 131 13.37 -0.55 13.83
N GLU A 132 14.52 -0.40 13.18
CA GLU A 132 15.56 0.57 13.59
C GLU A 132 15.03 2.01 13.51
N GLY A 133 14.36 2.37 12.40
CA GLY A 133 13.76 3.70 12.26
C GLY A 133 12.71 3.99 13.35
N LEU A 134 11.86 3.02 13.68
CA LEU A 134 10.87 3.13 14.75
C LEU A 134 11.55 3.34 16.13
N GLU A 135 12.63 2.62 16.44
CA GLU A 135 13.38 2.82 17.68
C GLU A 135 14.00 4.23 17.78
N VAL A 136 14.49 4.77 16.66
CA VAL A 136 14.98 6.16 16.62
C VAL A 136 13.86 7.15 16.94
N LEU A 137 12.68 6.98 16.33
CA LEU A 137 11.50 7.83 16.60
C LEU A 137 11.01 7.72 18.05
N ARG A 138 10.91 6.51 18.59
CA ARG A 138 10.62 6.26 20.03
C ARG A 138 11.63 6.98 20.92
N GLY A 139 12.91 7.02 20.51
CA GLY A 139 13.95 7.79 21.18
C GLY A 139 13.71 9.30 21.16
N GLU A 140 13.30 9.85 20.03
CA GLU A 140 12.98 11.28 19.90
C GLU A 140 11.75 11.67 20.73
N LEU A 141 10.69 10.85 20.75
CA LEU A 141 9.49 11.08 21.57
C LEU A 141 9.77 11.18 23.07
N LYS A 142 10.81 10.50 23.59
CA LYS A 142 11.21 10.66 25.01
C LYS A 142 11.63 12.11 25.34
N THR A 143 12.09 12.85 24.34
CA THR A 143 12.55 14.25 24.49
C THR A 143 11.54 15.27 23.97
N LYS A 144 10.74 14.88 22.97
CA LYS A 144 9.76 15.73 22.26
C LYS A 144 8.38 15.05 22.29
N LYS A 145 7.87 14.83 23.50
CA LYS A 145 6.70 13.95 23.73
C LYS A 145 5.45 14.36 22.93
N ASP A 146 5.21 15.66 22.82
CA ASP A 146 3.99 16.21 22.20
C ASP A 146 4.23 16.69 20.76
N ASP A 147 5.34 16.30 20.13
CA ASP A 147 5.65 16.67 18.74
C ASP A 147 4.80 15.84 17.77
N LYS A 148 3.81 16.52 17.18
CA LYS A 148 2.79 15.90 16.33
C LYS A 148 3.36 15.25 15.07
N ASP A 149 4.43 15.81 14.50
CA ASP A 149 5.08 15.22 13.32
C ASP A 149 5.76 13.89 13.70
N ILE A 150 6.48 13.89 14.83
CA ILE A 150 7.14 12.67 15.34
C ILE A 150 6.10 11.63 15.75
N LEU A 151 4.98 12.02 16.36
CA LEU A 151 3.87 11.13 16.68
C LEU A 151 3.27 10.48 15.43
N LEU A 152 3.00 11.25 14.37
CA LEU A 152 2.50 10.70 13.10
C LEU A 152 3.50 9.74 12.46
N LYS A 153 4.78 10.12 12.40
CA LYS A 153 5.84 9.26 11.85
C LYS A 153 6.01 7.98 12.66
N THR A 154 5.88 8.06 13.99
CA THR A 154 5.93 6.88 14.86
C THR A 154 4.74 5.96 14.59
N ALA A 155 3.54 6.52 14.41
CA ALA A 155 2.36 5.75 14.05
C ALA A 155 2.51 5.04 12.70
N GLY A 156 2.97 5.76 11.67
CA GLY A 156 3.27 5.20 10.34
C GLY A 156 4.34 4.10 10.39
N ALA A 157 5.42 4.32 11.14
CA ALA A 157 6.48 3.32 11.30
C ALA A 157 6.00 2.04 12.00
N ALA A 158 5.26 2.19 13.10
CA ALA A 158 4.72 1.06 13.86
C ALA A 158 3.73 0.24 13.03
N ILE A 159 2.85 0.91 12.27
CA ILE A 159 1.88 0.21 11.42
C ILE A 159 2.53 -0.43 10.19
N ALA A 160 3.55 0.20 9.61
CA ALA A 160 4.33 -0.38 8.51
C ALA A 160 5.06 -1.65 8.94
N LEU A 161 5.63 -1.68 10.15
CA LEU A 161 6.27 -2.87 10.70
C LEU A 161 5.24 -3.98 10.98
N ALA A 162 4.09 -3.64 11.57
CA ALA A 162 3.00 -4.59 11.77
C ALA A 162 2.52 -5.19 10.44
N ALA A 163 2.37 -4.36 9.40
CA ALA A 163 1.98 -4.80 8.07
C ALA A 163 3.02 -5.71 7.41
N SER A 164 4.32 -5.46 7.60
CA SER A 164 5.36 -6.35 7.08
C SER A 164 5.26 -7.74 7.72
N ILE A 165 5.16 -7.79 9.06
CA ILE A 165 5.01 -9.04 9.81
C ILE A 165 3.77 -9.81 9.33
N ARG A 166 2.62 -9.12 9.20
CA ARG A 166 1.36 -9.73 8.74
C ARG A 166 1.45 -10.25 7.31
N LYS A 167 2.05 -9.51 6.38
CA LYS A 167 2.22 -9.95 4.98
C LYS A 167 3.11 -11.18 4.87
N LYS A 168 4.23 -11.21 5.60
CA LYS A 168 5.13 -12.36 5.66
C LYS A 168 4.43 -13.58 6.26
N HIS A 169 3.65 -13.37 7.31
CA HIS A 169 2.84 -14.40 7.91
C HIS A 169 1.77 -14.93 6.94
N LYS A 170 1.07 -14.05 6.23
CA LYS A 170 0.06 -14.43 5.23
C LYS A 170 0.67 -15.27 4.10
N ALA A 171 1.81 -14.83 3.53
CA ALA A 171 2.49 -15.57 2.47
C ALA A 171 2.92 -16.97 2.92
N TYR A 172 3.44 -17.11 4.14
CA TYR A 172 3.77 -18.42 4.71
C TYR A 172 2.53 -19.32 4.85
N MET A 173 1.37 -18.75 5.22
CA MET A 173 0.13 -19.52 5.34
C MET A 173 -0.42 -19.94 3.97
N GLU A 174 -0.41 -19.05 2.99
CA GLU A 174 -0.81 -19.35 1.60
C GLU A 174 0.07 -20.48 1.01
N GLU A 175 1.37 -20.51 1.32
CA GLU A 175 2.28 -21.60 0.93
C GLU A 175 1.90 -22.93 1.61
N VAL A 176 1.65 -22.91 2.92
CA VAL A 176 1.27 -24.12 3.69
C VAL A 176 -0.09 -24.65 3.25
N GLU A 177 -1.08 -23.78 3.00
CA GLU A 177 -2.39 -24.17 2.47
C GLU A 177 -2.28 -24.80 1.08
N ALA A 178 -1.43 -24.25 0.21
CA ALA A 178 -1.17 -24.81 -1.11
C ALA A 178 -0.48 -26.19 -1.05
N GLU A 179 0.38 -26.43 -0.05
CA GLU A 179 1.01 -27.73 0.20
C GLU A 179 0.04 -28.77 0.77
N LEU A 180 -0.98 -28.33 1.51
CA LEU A 180 -2.03 -29.19 2.08
C LEU A 180 -3.16 -29.49 1.08
N GLY A 181 -3.28 -28.71 0.00
CA GLY A 181 -4.35 -28.79 -0.99
C GLY A 181 -4.20 -29.91 -2.02
N ASP A 182 -4.02 -31.17 -1.60
CA ASP A 182 -4.35 -32.31 -2.47
C ASP A 182 -5.87 -32.57 -2.38
N PRO A 183 -6.67 -32.38 -3.45
CA PRO A 183 -8.14 -32.42 -3.40
C PRO A 183 -8.74 -33.77 -2.97
N ASP A 184 -7.92 -34.83 -2.95
CA ASP A 184 -8.33 -36.21 -2.67
C ASP A 184 -8.04 -36.66 -1.22
N ASP A 185 -7.32 -35.87 -0.42
CA ASP A 185 -6.99 -36.21 0.96
C ASP A 185 -7.94 -35.51 1.95
N GLU A 186 -8.52 -36.28 2.88
CA GLU A 186 -9.23 -35.73 4.05
C GLU A 186 -8.23 -34.88 4.84
N ILE A 187 -8.41 -33.56 4.83
CA ILE A 187 -7.62 -32.63 5.65
C ILE A 187 -7.79 -33.06 7.11
N ASP A 188 -6.68 -33.38 7.76
CA ASP A 188 -6.66 -33.75 9.17
C ASP A 188 -7.20 -32.57 10.00
N ASP A 189 -8.32 -32.76 10.69
CA ASP A 189 -8.96 -31.76 11.55
C ASP A 189 -7.96 -31.18 12.59
N ASP A 190 -7.00 -32.00 13.06
CA ASP A 190 -5.97 -31.55 13.99
C ASP A 190 -4.95 -30.60 13.31
N ALA A 191 -4.66 -30.81 12.02
CA ALA A 191 -3.78 -29.95 11.23
C ALA A 191 -4.46 -28.61 10.89
N LEU A 192 -5.77 -28.63 10.63
CA LEU A 192 -6.57 -27.42 10.41
C LEU A 192 -6.61 -26.57 11.70
N GLU A 193 -6.85 -27.18 12.86
CA GLU A 193 -6.85 -26.47 14.15
C GLU A 193 -5.46 -25.90 14.50
N GLU A 194 -4.38 -26.59 14.13
CA GLU A 194 -3.02 -26.07 14.30
C GLU A 194 -2.73 -24.90 13.34
N LEU A 195 -3.23 -24.96 12.10
CA LEU A 195 -3.13 -23.87 11.12
C LEU A 195 -3.88 -22.62 11.59
N GLU A 196 -5.11 -22.78 12.09
CA GLU A 196 -5.90 -21.68 12.65
C GLU A 196 -5.20 -21.00 13.84
N LYS A 197 -4.62 -21.78 14.76
CA LYS A 197 -3.81 -21.23 15.87
C LYS A 197 -2.59 -20.48 15.37
N LYS A 198 -1.98 -20.95 14.28
CA LYS A 198 -0.83 -20.26 13.69
C LYS A 198 -1.27 -18.95 13.05
N TYR A 199 -2.49 -18.84 12.53
CA TYR A 199 -3.03 -17.63 11.89
C TYR A 199 -3.23 -16.44 12.84
N GLU A 200 -3.29 -16.70 14.17
CA GLU A 200 -3.46 -15.68 15.21
C GLU A 200 -2.38 -14.58 15.17
N LEU A 201 -2.77 -13.36 15.58
CA LEU A 201 -1.83 -12.25 15.70
C LEU A 201 -0.80 -12.49 16.80
N SER A 202 0.47 -12.25 16.46
CA SER A 202 1.54 -12.29 17.45
C SER A 202 1.39 -11.15 18.47
N LYS A 203 1.93 -11.35 19.68
CA LYS A 203 1.93 -10.30 20.72
C LYS A 203 2.66 -9.03 20.28
N GLU A 204 3.71 -9.16 19.48
CA GLU A 204 4.47 -8.00 18.99
C GLU A 204 3.67 -7.23 17.95
N GLU A 205 3.02 -7.91 17.01
CA GLU A 205 2.10 -7.28 16.04
C GLU A 205 0.97 -6.53 16.75
N ILE A 206 0.37 -7.14 17.78
CA ILE A 206 -0.67 -6.50 18.59
C ILE A 206 -0.16 -5.23 19.28
N LYS A 207 1.05 -5.27 19.81
CA LYS A 207 1.67 -4.13 20.47
C LYS A 207 1.95 -3.01 19.47
N LEU A 208 2.42 -3.33 18.26
CA LEU A 208 2.75 -2.36 17.22
C LEU A 208 1.51 -1.60 16.72
N TYR A 209 0.42 -2.29 16.36
CA TYR A 209 -0.76 -1.55 15.87
C TYR A 209 -1.42 -0.75 16.99
N LYS A 210 -1.35 -1.19 18.26
CA LYS A 210 -1.85 -0.42 19.41
C LYS A 210 -1.04 0.84 19.63
N GLU A 211 0.29 0.76 19.58
CA GLU A 211 1.15 1.94 19.64
C GLU A 211 0.86 2.89 18.48
N ALA A 212 0.63 2.37 17.27
CA ALA A 212 0.24 3.19 16.13
C ALA A 212 -1.05 3.97 16.39
N ILE A 213 -2.09 3.30 16.90
CA ILE A 213 -3.37 3.94 17.28
C ILE A 213 -3.16 4.98 18.39
N GLU A 214 -2.34 4.69 19.39
CA GLU A 214 -2.05 5.61 20.50
C GLU A 214 -1.37 6.88 20.00
N CYS A 215 -0.25 6.75 19.28
CA CYS A 215 0.50 7.88 18.72
C CYS A 215 -0.35 8.68 17.74
N PHE A 216 -1.13 8.00 16.90
CA PHE A 216 -2.03 8.63 15.94
C PHE A 216 -3.09 9.47 16.66
N ASN A 217 -3.78 8.91 17.66
CA ASN A 217 -4.77 9.67 18.43
C ASN A 217 -4.15 10.85 19.19
N GLU A 218 -2.95 10.68 19.76
CA GLU A 218 -2.24 11.74 20.48
C GLU A 218 -1.85 12.89 19.54
N ALA A 219 -1.43 12.60 18.31
CA ALA A 219 -1.14 13.63 17.30
C ALA A 219 -2.36 14.53 17.00
N PHE A 220 -3.58 13.99 17.17
CA PHE A 220 -4.85 14.69 16.93
C PHE A 220 -5.56 15.23 18.17
N ALA A 221 -5.03 15.05 19.39
CA ALA A 221 -5.74 15.37 20.63
C ALA A 221 -6.13 16.86 20.75
N ASP A 222 -5.20 17.77 20.38
CA ASP A 222 -5.35 19.23 20.53
C ASP A 222 -5.11 19.98 19.21
N VAL A 223 -5.59 19.43 18.09
CA VAL A 223 -5.41 20.05 16.77
C VAL A 223 -6.55 21.03 16.48
N GLN A 224 -6.30 22.33 16.70
CA GLN A 224 -7.25 23.40 16.37
C GLN A 224 -7.12 23.89 14.91
N HIS A 225 -5.93 23.78 14.35
CA HIS A 225 -5.63 24.16 12.98
C HIS A 225 -4.74 23.10 12.34
N ILE A 226 -5.09 22.74 11.10
CA ILE A 226 -4.40 21.76 10.29
C ILE A 226 -3.91 22.48 9.06
N ASP A 227 -2.59 22.58 8.92
CA ASP A 227 -2.00 23.00 7.66
C ASP A 227 -1.98 21.84 6.66
N GLU A 228 -1.74 22.19 5.39
CA GLU A 228 -1.75 21.23 4.29
C GLU A 228 -0.66 20.15 4.42
N THR A 229 0.49 20.50 5.00
CA THR A 229 1.62 19.57 5.17
C THR A 229 1.28 18.49 6.18
N PHE A 230 0.75 18.89 7.34
CA PHE A 230 0.30 17.98 8.38
C PHE A 230 -0.83 17.09 7.89
N LEU A 231 -1.79 17.65 7.12
CA LEU A 231 -2.88 16.86 6.55
C LEU A 231 -2.37 15.79 5.59
N LYS A 232 -1.42 16.12 4.69
CA LYS A 232 -0.83 15.16 3.76
C LYS A 232 -0.12 14.02 4.49
N GLU A 233 0.69 14.33 5.50
CA GLU A 233 1.37 13.31 6.31
C GLU A 233 0.35 12.43 7.03
N ALA A 234 -0.69 13.03 7.61
CA ALA A 234 -1.75 12.29 8.26
C ALA A 234 -2.51 11.37 7.28
N GLN A 235 -2.80 11.83 6.07
CA GLN A 235 -3.43 11.02 5.02
C GLN A 235 -2.56 9.82 4.65
N THR A 236 -1.24 9.99 4.53
CA THR A 236 -0.30 8.88 4.34
C THR A 236 -0.44 7.84 5.46
N VAL A 237 -0.40 8.25 6.72
CA VAL A 237 -0.56 7.33 7.87
C VAL A 237 -1.94 6.67 7.87
N MET A 238 -3.01 7.40 7.52
CA MET A 238 -4.36 6.82 7.39
C MET A 238 -4.41 5.75 6.30
N HIS A 239 -3.75 5.97 5.17
CA HIS A 239 -3.67 4.97 4.10
C HIS A 239 -2.93 3.71 4.54
N GLU A 240 -1.84 3.86 5.30
CA GLU A 240 -1.08 2.75 5.86
C GLU A 240 -1.90 1.97 6.91
N MET A 241 -2.56 2.67 7.84
CA MET A 241 -3.45 2.06 8.82
C MET A 241 -4.62 1.34 8.17
N ARG A 242 -5.29 1.96 7.20
CA ARG A 242 -6.35 1.31 6.43
C ARG A 242 -5.80 0.08 5.70
N GLY A 243 -4.65 0.20 5.03
CA GLY A 243 -4.02 -0.91 4.31
C GLY A 243 -3.71 -2.09 5.22
N TYR A 244 -3.20 -1.85 6.43
CA TYR A 244 -3.00 -2.89 7.44
C TYR A 244 -4.31 -3.52 7.91
N GLY A 245 -5.31 -2.70 8.25
CA GLY A 245 -6.63 -3.19 8.66
C GLY A 245 -7.30 -4.07 7.60
N GLN A 246 -6.98 -3.82 6.32
CA GLN A 246 -7.49 -4.60 5.18
C GLN A 246 -6.78 -5.95 4.95
N LEU A 247 -5.66 -6.22 5.63
CA LEU A 247 -4.97 -7.52 5.56
C LEU A 247 -5.68 -8.62 6.35
N PHE A 248 -6.66 -8.26 7.18
CA PHE A 248 -7.42 -9.23 7.96
C PHE A 248 -8.58 -9.76 7.11
N GLU A 249 -8.66 -11.08 6.95
CA GLU A 249 -9.64 -11.74 6.08
C GLU A 249 -10.51 -12.78 6.81
N VAL A 250 -10.19 -13.10 8.06
CA VAL A 250 -10.90 -14.09 8.87
C VAL A 250 -11.61 -13.46 10.06
N GLU A 251 -12.75 -14.05 10.46
CA GLU A 251 -13.63 -13.52 11.51
C GLU A 251 -12.93 -13.37 12.87
N SER A 252 -11.98 -14.25 13.20
CA SER A 252 -11.20 -14.17 14.43
C SER A 252 -10.36 -12.89 14.55
N HIS A 253 -10.10 -12.21 13.42
CA HIS A 253 -9.35 -10.95 13.38
C HIS A 253 -10.24 -9.70 13.38
N LYS A 254 -11.56 -9.86 13.42
CA LYS A 254 -12.53 -8.76 13.36
C LYS A 254 -12.19 -7.62 14.32
N ASP A 255 -11.97 -7.93 15.61
CA ASP A 255 -11.70 -6.92 16.63
C ASP A 255 -10.41 -6.14 16.35
N HIS A 256 -9.43 -6.75 15.70
CA HIS A 256 -8.17 -6.12 15.30
C HIS A 256 -8.36 -5.21 14.10
N SER A 257 -9.06 -5.68 13.06
CA SER A 257 -9.43 -4.87 11.89
C SER A 257 -10.25 -3.66 12.32
N ASP A 258 -11.29 -3.88 13.12
CA ASP A 258 -12.16 -2.83 13.65
C ASP A 258 -11.39 -1.81 14.49
N ALA A 259 -10.46 -2.22 15.34
CA ALA A 259 -9.67 -1.29 16.15
C ALA A 259 -8.89 -0.29 15.27
N VAL A 260 -8.24 -0.77 14.21
CA VAL A 260 -7.43 0.06 13.33
C VAL A 260 -8.31 0.94 12.42
N LEU A 261 -9.32 0.34 11.77
CA LEU A 261 -10.18 1.06 10.83
C LEU A 261 -11.05 2.11 11.54
N ASN A 262 -11.56 1.81 12.74
CA ASN A 262 -12.31 2.79 13.52
C ASN A 262 -11.42 3.94 14.02
N ALA A 263 -10.12 3.71 14.29
CA ALA A 263 -9.21 4.79 14.63
C ALA A 263 -9.05 5.78 13.46
N VAL A 264 -8.91 5.28 12.24
CA VAL A 264 -8.87 6.10 11.02
C VAL A 264 -10.17 6.90 10.86
N ILE A 265 -11.33 6.24 10.94
CA ILE A 265 -12.64 6.89 10.81
C ILE A 265 -12.84 7.97 11.89
N ALA A 266 -12.51 7.66 13.14
CA ALA A 266 -12.67 8.58 14.25
C ALA A 266 -11.82 9.85 14.09
N VAL A 267 -10.61 9.74 13.52
CA VAL A 267 -9.80 10.92 13.21
C VAL A 267 -10.39 11.70 12.05
N ILE A 268 -10.77 11.04 10.94
CA ILE A 268 -11.42 11.72 9.79
C ILE A 268 -12.59 12.59 10.26
N GLN A 269 -13.45 12.04 11.11
CA GLN A 269 -14.64 12.74 11.64
C GLN A 269 -14.31 13.94 12.54
N LYS A 270 -13.11 14.00 13.12
CA LYS A 270 -12.63 15.13 13.93
C LYS A 270 -12.02 16.25 13.09
N LEU A 271 -11.59 15.96 11.86
CA LEU A 271 -10.93 16.96 11.02
C LEU A 271 -11.93 18.05 10.57
N PRO A 272 -11.54 19.33 10.61
CA PRO A 272 -12.36 20.39 10.04
C PRO A 272 -12.54 20.18 8.54
N ASP A 273 -13.74 20.45 8.02
CA ASP A 273 -14.07 20.34 6.60
C ASP A 273 -13.80 18.98 5.93
N TYR A 274 -13.69 17.88 6.70
CA TYR A 274 -13.49 16.54 6.13
C TYR A 274 -14.58 16.18 5.09
N GLU A 275 -15.79 16.71 5.28
CA GLU A 275 -16.92 16.52 4.40
C GLU A 275 -16.72 17.09 2.98
N ASN A 276 -15.75 17.99 2.81
CA ASN A 276 -15.42 18.63 1.54
C ASN A 276 -14.06 18.16 0.98
N ASN A 277 -13.46 17.13 1.59
CA ASN A 277 -12.21 16.52 1.14
C ASN A 277 -12.50 15.16 0.49
N ASP A 278 -12.25 15.06 -0.81
CA ASP A 278 -12.52 13.85 -1.60
C ASP A 278 -11.76 12.60 -1.09
N GLU A 279 -10.50 12.77 -0.69
CA GLU A 279 -9.61 11.69 -0.27
C GLU A 279 -9.97 11.15 1.11
N LEU A 280 -10.33 12.03 2.06
CA LEU A 280 -10.81 11.61 3.39
C LEU A 280 -12.14 10.84 3.30
N LEU A 281 -13.05 11.26 2.43
CA LEU A 281 -14.30 10.54 2.18
C LEU A 281 -14.05 9.18 1.53
N LEU A 282 -13.08 9.10 0.60
CA LEU A 282 -12.68 7.85 -0.04
C LEU A 282 -12.09 6.86 0.97
N LEU A 283 -11.19 7.33 1.83
CA LEU A 283 -10.60 6.56 2.93
C LEU A 283 -11.69 6.00 3.85
N TRP A 284 -12.64 6.84 4.27
CA TRP A 284 -13.75 6.39 5.13
C TRP A 284 -14.60 5.33 4.41
N ALA A 285 -15.00 5.56 3.17
CA ALA A 285 -15.78 4.57 2.40
C ALA A 285 -15.05 3.22 2.31
N SER A 286 -13.75 3.25 2.01
CA SER A 286 -12.92 2.05 1.91
C SER A 286 -12.82 1.28 3.23
N SER A 287 -12.76 1.98 4.37
CA SER A 287 -12.79 1.33 5.70
C SER A 287 -14.13 0.63 5.95
N LEU A 288 -15.25 1.31 5.66
CA LEU A 288 -16.59 0.72 5.86
C LEU A 288 -16.82 -0.52 4.99
N LEU A 289 -16.38 -0.49 3.72
CA LEU A 289 -16.48 -1.64 2.82
C LEU A 289 -15.72 -2.86 3.32
N HIS A 290 -14.57 -2.66 3.97
CA HIS A 290 -13.83 -3.77 4.55
C HIS A 290 -14.49 -4.29 5.84
N GLN A 291 -14.92 -3.39 6.74
CA GLN A 291 -15.58 -3.77 7.99
C GLN A 291 -16.87 -4.57 7.75
N GLU A 292 -17.58 -4.28 6.67
CA GLU A 292 -18.83 -4.95 6.33
C GLU A 292 -18.71 -6.48 6.25
N LYS A 293 -17.53 -7.00 5.87
CA LYS A 293 -17.25 -8.43 5.79
C LYS A 293 -17.54 -9.17 7.11
N PHE A 294 -17.25 -8.52 8.24
CA PHE A 294 -17.35 -9.09 9.58
C PHE A 294 -18.64 -8.70 10.33
N LEU A 295 -19.58 -8.01 9.67
CA LEU A 295 -20.80 -7.58 10.31
C LEU A 295 -21.90 -8.66 10.23
N PRO A 296 -22.77 -8.75 11.25
CA PRO A 296 -24.01 -9.50 11.14
C PRO A 296 -24.85 -9.00 9.96
N TYR A 297 -25.59 -9.91 9.33
CA TYR A 297 -26.38 -9.65 8.11
C TYR A 297 -27.24 -8.39 8.21
N GLU A 298 -27.86 -8.14 9.37
CA GLU A 298 -28.77 -7.03 9.60
C GLU A 298 -28.08 -5.66 9.62
N GLN A 299 -26.76 -5.62 9.85
CA GLN A 299 -25.99 -4.38 9.95
C GLN A 299 -25.30 -4.00 8.64
N LYS A 300 -25.05 -4.97 7.75
CA LYS A 300 -24.35 -4.78 6.47
C LYS A 300 -24.99 -3.70 5.58
N PRO A 301 -26.32 -3.65 5.37
CA PRO A 301 -26.93 -2.64 4.50
C PRO A 301 -26.67 -1.19 4.91
N ALA A 302 -26.56 -0.91 6.22
CA ALA A 302 -26.28 0.43 6.71
C ALA A 302 -24.86 0.88 6.36
N TYR A 303 -23.88 -0.03 6.46
CA TYR A 303 -22.49 0.24 6.10
C TYR A 303 -22.33 0.44 4.59
N LEU A 304 -22.91 -0.46 3.78
CA LEU A 304 -22.87 -0.36 2.32
C LEU A 304 -23.53 0.93 1.82
N LYS A 305 -24.69 1.29 2.37
CA LYS A 305 -25.35 2.56 2.04
C LYS A 305 -24.48 3.76 2.39
N LYS A 306 -23.85 3.76 3.56
CA LYS A 306 -22.97 4.86 3.97
C LYS A 306 -21.74 4.95 3.08
N ALA A 307 -21.14 3.81 2.72
CA ALA A 307 -20.04 3.77 1.77
C ALA A 307 -20.43 4.34 0.41
N ASP A 308 -21.62 3.99 -0.12
CA ASP A 308 -22.15 4.56 -1.38
C ASP A 308 -22.24 6.09 -1.31
N GLU A 309 -22.89 6.63 -0.27
CA GLU A 309 -23.03 8.09 -0.07
C GLU A 309 -21.67 8.81 -0.07
N LEU A 310 -20.67 8.21 0.59
CA LEU A 310 -19.31 8.74 0.67
C LEU A 310 -18.60 8.68 -0.69
N LEU A 311 -18.73 7.58 -1.43
CA LEU A 311 -18.14 7.42 -2.77
C LEU A 311 -18.75 8.41 -3.78
N ILE A 312 -20.08 8.60 -3.79
CA ILE A 312 -20.75 9.58 -4.68
C ILE A 312 -20.16 10.97 -4.42
N LYS A 313 -20.09 11.34 -3.14
CA LYS A 313 -19.63 12.67 -2.72
C LYS A 313 -18.15 12.85 -3.03
N SER A 314 -17.31 11.86 -2.73
CA SER A 314 -15.87 11.86 -3.03
C SER A 314 -15.62 12.05 -4.53
N ASN A 315 -16.26 11.25 -5.40
CA ASN A 315 -16.05 11.37 -6.84
C ASN A 315 -16.51 12.73 -7.39
N LYS A 316 -17.63 13.27 -6.88
CA LYS A 316 -18.11 14.59 -7.27
C LYS A 316 -17.11 15.69 -6.91
N LEU A 317 -16.52 15.64 -5.73
CA LEU A 317 -15.50 16.59 -5.28
C LEU A 317 -14.21 16.44 -6.11
N TYR A 318 -13.75 15.21 -6.32
CA TYR A 318 -12.58 14.93 -7.15
C TYR A 318 -12.77 15.42 -8.60
N LEU A 319 -13.93 15.17 -9.20
CA LEU A 319 -14.28 15.64 -10.55
C LEU A 319 -14.26 17.17 -10.62
N ALA A 320 -14.81 17.86 -9.63
CA ALA A 320 -14.79 19.32 -9.57
C ALA A 320 -13.37 19.89 -9.46
N LYS A 321 -12.47 19.19 -8.76
CA LYS A 321 -11.07 19.57 -8.55
C LYS A 321 -10.17 19.26 -9.76
N ASN A 322 -10.36 18.11 -10.40
CA ASN A 322 -9.41 17.56 -11.39
C ASN A 322 -9.95 17.51 -12.83
N GLY A 323 -11.23 17.82 -13.05
CA GLY A 323 -11.87 17.78 -14.38
C GLY A 323 -12.10 16.37 -14.94
N LYS A 324 -11.75 15.33 -14.19
CA LYS A 324 -12.02 13.91 -14.48
C LYS A 324 -12.41 13.17 -13.21
N GLU A 325 -13.10 12.06 -13.35
CA GLU A 325 -13.49 11.21 -12.24
C GLU A 325 -12.29 10.44 -11.66
N ASN A 326 -12.41 9.99 -10.41
CA ASN A 326 -11.35 9.26 -9.73
C ASN A 326 -11.44 7.76 -10.06
N PRO A 327 -10.41 7.12 -10.67
CA PRO A 327 -10.41 5.68 -10.94
C PRO A 327 -10.62 4.84 -9.67
N TRP A 328 -10.08 5.27 -8.53
CA TRP A 328 -10.17 4.51 -7.28
C TRP A 328 -11.59 4.52 -6.68
N VAL A 329 -12.36 5.58 -6.93
CA VAL A 329 -13.77 5.58 -6.55
C VAL A 329 -14.51 4.52 -7.37
N TRP A 330 -14.23 4.41 -8.67
CA TRP A 330 -14.88 3.40 -9.53
C TRP A 330 -14.50 1.96 -9.17
N GLU A 331 -13.25 1.74 -8.74
CA GLU A 331 -12.81 0.45 -8.19
C GLU A 331 -13.58 0.09 -6.91
N LEU A 332 -13.67 1.00 -5.94
CA LEU A 332 -14.44 0.76 -4.71
C LEU A 332 -15.95 0.67 -4.96
N TYR A 333 -16.47 1.36 -5.98
CA TYR A 333 -17.85 1.22 -6.43
C TYR A 333 -18.13 -0.18 -6.92
N ALA A 334 -17.21 -0.77 -7.69
CA ALA A 334 -17.37 -2.12 -8.16
C ALA A 334 -17.41 -3.12 -6.99
N MET A 335 -16.51 -2.96 -6.02
CA MET A 335 -16.52 -3.77 -4.79
C MET A 335 -17.80 -3.60 -3.98
N LEU A 336 -18.30 -2.37 -3.84
CA LEU A 336 -19.58 -2.08 -3.18
C LEU A 336 -20.73 -2.83 -3.87
N ARG A 337 -20.77 -2.81 -5.20
CA ARG A 337 -21.83 -3.45 -5.99
C ARG A 337 -21.78 -4.98 -5.91
N ILE A 338 -20.58 -5.58 -5.91
CA ILE A 338 -20.39 -7.01 -5.62
C ILE A 338 -20.92 -7.35 -4.22
N ASN A 339 -20.57 -6.55 -3.20
CA ASN A 339 -21.08 -6.81 -1.86
C ASN A 339 -22.61 -6.68 -1.82
N GLN A 340 -23.19 -5.65 -2.46
CA GLN A 340 -24.65 -5.48 -2.52
C GLN A 340 -25.35 -6.63 -3.25
N SER A 341 -24.76 -7.17 -4.32
CA SER A 341 -25.37 -8.27 -5.08
C SER A 341 -25.54 -9.52 -4.23
N MET A 342 -24.64 -9.77 -3.28
CA MET A 342 -24.76 -10.89 -2.32
C MET A 342 -25.97 -10.78 -1.38
N PHE A 343 -26.63 -9.62 -1.30
CA PHE A 343 -27.79 -9.35 -0.45
C PHE A 343 -29.08 -9.10 -1.23
N ALA A 344 -28.97 -8.93 -2.54
CA ALA A 344 -30.10 -8.70 -3.43
C ALA A 344 -30.74 -10.05 -3.84
N GLN A 345 -31.97 -9.99 -4.32
CA GLN A 345 -32.68 -11.19 -4.80
C GLN A 345 -32.63 -11.23 -6.33
N ASP A 346 -32.36 -12.42 -6.86
CA ASP A 346 -32.50 -12.82 -8.27
C ASP A 346 -32.04 -11.71 -9.25
N GLU A 347 -32.99 -11.05 -9.90
CA GLU A 347 -32.75 -10.01 -10.92
C GLU A 347 -31.95 -8.81 -10.41
N GLU A 348 -32.20 -8.34 -9.19
CA GLU A 348 -31.45 -7.21 -8.61
C GLU A 348 -29.98 -7.60 -8.33
N ALA A 349 -29.72 -8.86 -7.99
CA ALA A 349 -28.36 -9.34 -7.76
C ALA A 349 -27.55 -9.35 -9.08
N VAL A 350 -28.17 -9.78 -10.18
CA VAL A 350 -27.55 -9.77 -11.51
C VAL A 350 -27.27 -8.34 -11.97
N GLU A 351 -28.23 -7.42 -11.83
CA GLU A 351 -28.04 -6.01 -12.19
C GLU A 351 -26.88 -5.37 -11.41
N LEU A 352 -26.76 -5.66 -10.10
CA LEU A 352 -25.67 -5.17 -9.28
C LEU A 352 -24.31 -5.76 -9.69
N TYR A 353 -24.27 -7.04 -10.08
CA TYR A 353 -23.03 -7.66 -10.56
C TYR A 353 -22.59 -7.08 -11.92
N ASP A 354 -23.53 -6.82 -12.82
CA ASP A 354 -23.28 -6.10 -14.08
C ASP A 354 -22.73 -4.69 -13.84
N ASP A 355 -23.36 -3.96 -12.91
CA ASP A 355 -22.91 -2.64 -12.46
C ASP A 355 -21.48 -2.67 -11.92
N ALA A 356 -21.08 -3.75 -11.24
CA ALA A 356 -19.72 -3.94 -10.77
C ALA A 356 -18.73 -4.10 -11.93
N ILE A 357 -19.04 -4.93 -12.93
CA ILE A 357 -18.22 -5.11 -14.13
C ILE A 357 -18.06 -3.78 -14.87
N LEU A 358 -19.15 -3.04 -15.06
CA LEU A 358 -19.12 -1.72 -15.70
C LEU A 358 -18.26 -0.72 -14.92
N SER A 359 -18.33 -0.75 -13.59
CA SER A 359 -17.52 0.09 -12.71
C SER A 359 -16.03 -0.23 -12.80
N PHE A 360 -15.64 -1.51 -12.81
CA PHE A 360 -14.25 -1.91 -13.04
C PHE A 360 -13.75 -1.53 -14.44
N LYS A 361 -14.56 -1.70 -15.50
CA LYS A 361 -14.22 -1.23 -16.86
C LYS A 361 -13.96 0.27 -16.89
N LYS A 362 -14.77 1.04 -16.17
CA LYS A 362 -14.59 2.50 -16.06
C LYS A 362 -13.32 2.86 -15.28
N ALA A 363 -13.04 2.17 -14.18
CA ALA A 363 -11.78 2.35 -13.43
C ALA A 363 -10.56 2.05 -14.31
N SER A 364 -10.58 0.95 -15.07
CA SER A 364 -9.53 0.57 -16.01
C SER A 364 -9.34 1.60 -17.13
N ALA A 365 -10.42 2.13 -17.70
CA ALA A 365 -10.35 3.18 -18.72
C ALA A 365 -9.75 4.50 -18.19
N LEU A 366 -9.98 4.83 -16.92
CA LEU A 366 -9.43 6.02 -16.26
C LEU A 366 -7.96 5.83 -15.82
N SER A 367 -7.48 4.58 -15.75
CA SER A 367 -6.13 4.22 -15.32
C SER A 367 -5.56 3.06 -16.17
N PRO A 368 -5.30 3.29 -17.48
CA PRO A 368 -4.95 2.22 -18.43
C PRO A 368 -3.64 1.51 -18.09
N ASP A 369 -2.72 2.15 -17.38
CA ASP A 369 -1.45 1.56 -16.96
C ASP A 369 -1.58 0.59 -15.78
N ASN A 370 -2.76 0.50 -15.16
CA ASN A 370 -3.03 -0.44 -14.07
C ASN A 370 -3.56 -1.77 -14.62
N THR A 371 -2.65 -2.70 -14.89
CA THR A 371 -2.95 -4.04 -15.42
C THR A 371 -3.83 -4.88 -14.49
N ARG A 372 -3.79 -4.65 -13.17
CA ARG A 372 -4.62 -5.36 -12.20
C ARG A 372 -6.11 -5.12 -12.43
N LEU A 373 -6.50 -3.88 -12.76
CA LEU A 373 -7.89 -3.55 -13.08
C LEU A 373 -8.35 -4.26 -14.36
N ALA A 374 -7.49 -4.34 -15.37
CA ALA A 374 -7.81 -5.08 -16.60
C ALA A 374 -7.98 -6.58 -16.35
N HIS A 375 -7.12 -7.19 -15.52
CA HIS A 375 -7.25 -8.59 -15.12
C HIS A 375 -8.54 -8.84 -14.32
N MET A 376 -8.91 -7.93 -13.41
CA MET A 376 -10.15 -8.06 -12.63
C MET A 376 -11.39 -8.01 -13.52
N VAL A 377 -11.42 -7.13 -14.53
CA VAL A 377 -12.51 -7.10 -15.52
C VAL A 377 -12.63 -8.44 -16.24
N ILE A 378 -11.53 -9.01 -16.71
CA ILE A 378 -11.53 -10.30 -17.41
C ILE A 378 -12.02 -11.41 -16.48
N HIS A 379 -11.55 -11.44 -15.24
CA HIS A 379 -11.93 -12.45 -14.25
C HIS A 379 -13.45 -12.44 -13.98
N LEU A 380 -14.02 -11.27 -13.69
CA LEU A 380 -15.46 -11.15 -13.41
C LEU A 380 -16.32 -11.49 -14.63
N GLN A 381 -15.87 -11.14 -15.84
CA GLN A 381 -16.58 -11.52 -17.07
C GLN A 381 -16.54 -13.03 -17.34
N ASN A 382 -15.43 -13.69 -17.01
CA ASN A 382 -15.34 -15.14 -17.11
C ASN A 382 -16.27 -15.82 -16.09
N MET A 383 -16.28 -15.34 -14.84
CA MET A 383 -17.21 -15.84 -13.82
C MET A 383 -18.68 -15.65 -14.22
N GLN A 384 -19.04 -14.50 -14.80
CA GLN A 384 -20.39 -14.27 -15.34
C GLN A 384 -20.76 -15.31 -16.41
N LYS A 385 -19.86 -15.54 -17.36
CA LYS A 385 -20.08 -16.52 -18.43
C LYS A 385 -20.22 -17.95 -17.89
N GLU A 386 -19.42 -18.32 -16.89
CA GLU A 386 -19.52 -19.63 -16.23
C GLU A 386 -20.86 -19.81 -15.49
N MET A 387 -21.39 -18.75 -14.86
CA MET A 387 -22.71 -18.80 -14.22
C MET A 387 -23.84 -18.95 -15.25
N GLU A 388 -23.79 -18.19 -16.35
CA GLU A 388 -24.77 -18.29 -17.45
C GLU A 388 -24.78 -19.68 -18.09
N GLU A 389 -23.61 -20.27 -18.35
CA GLU A 389 -23.50 -21.63 -18.92
C GLU A 389 -24.03 -22.71 -17.96
N TYR A 390 -23.85 -22.54 -16.64
CA TYR A 390 -24.37 -23.47 -15.64
C TYR A 390 -25.91 -23.42 -15.50
N GLU A 391 -26.51 -22.24 -15.67
CA GLU A 391 -27.97 -22.07 -15.71
C GLU A 391 -28.58 -22.73 -16.95
N GLU A 392 -27.96 -22.56 -18.13
CA GLU A 392 -28.39 -23.22 -19.38
C GLU A 392 -28.35 -24.77 -19.27
N ASP A 393 -27.29 -25.33 -18.67
CA ASP A 393 -27.13 -26.78 -18.47
C ASP A 393 -28.16 -27.38 -17.48
N LEU A 394 -28.62 -26.59 -16.50
CA LEU A 394 -29.68 -26.99 -15.58
C LEU A 394 -31.05 -26.96 -16.26
N GLU A 395 -31.33 -25.95 -17.08
CA GLU A 395 -32.58 -25.88 -17.85
C GLU A 395 -32.69 -27.01 -18.90
N GLU A 396 -31.58 -27.37 -19.56
CA GLU A 396 -31.55 -28.50 -20.50
C GLU A 396 -31.76 -29.87 -19.81
N ASN A 397 -31.29 -30.04 -18.56
CA ASN A 397 -31.47 -31.29 -17.81
C ASN A 397 -32.84 -31.44 -17.14
N VAL A 398 -33.52 -30.34 -16.78
CA VAL A 398 -34.89 -30.38 -16.25
C VAL A 398 -35.90 -30.76 -17.35
N GLY A 399 -35.60 -30.47 -18.62
CA GLY A 399 -36.41 -30.87 -19.78
C GLY A 399 -36.40 -32.36 -20.14
N ILE A 400 -35.56 -33.19 -19.49
CA ILE A 400 -35.42 -34.63 -19.80
C ILE A 400 -36.21 -35.53 -18.82
N HIS A 401 -36.81 -34.96 -17.77
CA HIS A 401 -37.59 -35.71 -16.76
C HIS A 401 -39.12 -35.51 -16.81
N GLU A 402 -39.65 -34.80 -17.82
CA GLU A 402 -41.09 -34.71 -18.11
C GLU A 402 -41.44 -35.36 -19.46
N GLU A 403 -41.24 -36.67 -19.62
CA GLU A 403 -41.96 -37.51 -20.61
C GLU A 403 -42.46 -38.83 -20.03
#